data_AF-A0A8T3PDH3-F1
#
_entry.id   AF-A0A8T3PDH3-F1
#
_cell.length_a   1.000
_cell.length_b   1.000
_cell.length_c   1.000
_cell.angle_alpha   90.00
_cell.angle_beta   90.00
_cell.angle_gamma   90.00
#
_symmetry.space_group_name_H-M   'P 1'
#
loop_
_entity.id
_entity.type
_entity.pdbx_description
1 polymer ?
#
loop_
_entity_poly.entity_id
_entity_poly.type
_entity_poly.pdbx_seq_one_letter_code
_entity_poly.pdbx_strand_id
1 'polypeptide(L)'
;MPRPASQVYTWEPSDRAIAARYGLDPADILRFDTNTSPVAPDFAAEVLAGAMDPPLNEYPDSSYAELTEAAAAYVGVDPSEIVVGAGADEVLDMCAKAFLPAGSAALLPTPTYAMYGVLTSQRGATVEAVRRLGPDERYALDVDALIERLPGAALLWLCAPNNPTGAPEPLVTIERILSAAAATGGPPPVIVIDEAYAEFWHETAVPLRVSYLDLVVIRTLSKAFALPGIRVGYGVAVRPTIERLERVRPPGSISTPSATLAAAALRRPDLARENAAGLSAERE
;
A
#
# COMPACT_ATOMS: atom_id res chain seq x y z
N MET A 1 -1.81 8.06 -22.85
CA MET A 1 -3.15 7.87 -23.44
C MET A 1 -3.99 7.10 -22.42
N PRO A 2 -5.24 7.50 -22.14
CA PRO A 2 -6.12 6.69 -21.30
C PRO A 2 -6.31 5.33 -21.95
N ARG A 3 -6.28 4.26 -21.14
CA ARG A 3 -6.47 2.89 -21.60
C ARG A 3 -7.86 2.78 -22.24
N PRO A 4 -8.01 2.21 -23.45
CA PRO A 4 -9.33 1.99 -24.03
C PRO A 4 -10.15 1.07 -23.12
N ALA A 5 -11.43 1.40 -22.93
CA ALA A 5 -12.35 0.70 -22.02
C ALA A 5 -12.52 -0.81 -22.30
N SER A 6 -12.05 -1.28 -23.47
CA SER A 6 -12.12 -2.67 -23.91
C SER A 6 -10.87 -3.51 -23.60
N GLN A 7 -9.79 -2.92 -23.08
CA GLN A 7 -8.58 -3.69 -22.80
C GLN A 7 -8.69 -4.41 -21.45
N VAL A 8 -8.75 -5.75 -21.51
CA VAL A 8 -8.67 -6.61 -20.33
C VAL A 8 -7.36 -6.34 -19.59
N TYR A 9 -7.44 -6.11 -18.28
CA TYR A 9 -6.25 -6.02 -17.44
C TYR A 9 -5.51 -7.36 -17.43
N THR A 10 -4.23 -7.35 -17.78
CA THR A 10 -3.37 -8.53 -17.74
C THR A 10 -2.25 -8.30 -16.74
N TRP A 11 -2.10 -9.22 -15.79
CA TRP A 11 -0.96 -9.28 -14.87
C TRP A 11 0.30 -9.76 -15.61
N GLU A 12 1.47 -9.62 -14.97
CA GLU A 12 2.72 -10.14 -15.49
C GLU A 12 2.63 -11.66 -15.74
N PRO A 13 3.21 -12.18 -16.83
CA PRO A 13 3.17 -13.61 -17.12
C PRO A 13 3.87 -14.43 -16.02
N SER A 14 3.41 -15.66 -15.82
CA SER A 14 4.08 -16.62 -14.92
C SER A 14 5.36 -17.17 -15.55
N ASP A 15 6.25 -17.71 -14.74
CA ASP A 15 7.52 -18.28 -15.21
C ASP A 15 7.25 -19.44 -16.17
N ARG A 16 6.21 -20.24 -15.93
CA ARG A 16 5.75 -21.27 -16.86
C ARG A 16 5.34 -20.69 -18.21
N ALA A 17 4.64 -19.55 -18.24
CA ALA A 17 4.22 -18.91 -19.47
C ALA A 17 5.42 -18.28 -20.23
N ILE A 18 6.37 -17.68 -19.50
CA ILE A 18 7.62 -17.16 -20.06
C ILE A 18 8.47 -18.30 -20.64
N ALA A 19 8.67 -19.36 -19.86
CA ALA A 19 9.39 -20.57 -20.25
C ALA A 19 8.82 -21.18 -21.53
N ALA A 20 7.50 -21.39 -21.58
CA ALA A 20 6.83 -21.91 -22.77
C ALA A 20 6.98 -21.01 -24.00
N ARG A 21 6.97 -19.67 -23.80
CA ARG A 21 7.11 -18.69 -24.89
C ARG A 21 8.52 -18.66 -25.48
N TYR A 22 9.55 -18.83 -24.65
CA TYR A 22 10.94 -18.66 -25.05
C TYR A 22 11.74 -19.97 -25.13
N GLY A 23 11.13 -21.11 -24.80
CA GLY A 23 11.81 -22.41 -24.79
C GLY A 23 12.86 -22.53 -23.68
N LEU A 24 12.61 -21.92 -22.52
CA LEU A 24 13.49 -21.95 -21.35
C LEU A 24 13.01 -22.99 -20.33
N ASP A 25 13.89 -23.43 -19.43
CA ASP A 25 13.48 -24.08 -18.19
C ASP A 25 12.96 -23.00 -17.22
N PRO A 26 11.78 -23.15 -16.58
CA PRO A 26 11.34 -22.22 -15.53
C PRO A 26 12.37 -21.97 -14.43
N ALA A 27 13.22 -22.95 -14.11
CA ALA A 27 14.27 -22.81 -13.09
C ALA A 27 15.39 -21.83 -13.49
N ASP A 28 15.55 -21.56 -14.79
CA ASP A 28 16.56 -20.63 -15.32
C ASP A 28 16.04 -19.18 -15.40
N ILE A 29 14.78 -18.93 -15.02
CA ILE A 29 14.15 -17.61 -15.10
C ILE A 29 14.41 -16.82 -13.82
N LEU A 30 15.15 -15.72 -13.96
CA LEU A 30 15.31 -14.71 -12.91
C LEU A 30 14.38 -13.53 -13.16
N ARG A 31 13.62 -13.13 -12.15
CA ARG A 31 12.60 -12.07 -12.24
C ARG A 31 12.99 -10.81 -11.47
N PHE A 32 12.87 -9.66 -12.13
CA PHE A 32 13.09 -8.33 -11.55
C PHE A 32 11.92 -7.37 -11.85
N ASP A 33 10.74 -7.91 -12.15
CA ASP A 33 9.60 -7.17 -12.70
C ASP A 33 8.49 -6.88 -11.67
N THR A 34 8.52 -7.49 -10.47
CA THR A 34 7.43 -7.41 -9.48
C THR A 34 7.84 -6.83 -8.13
N ASN A 35 9.08 -6.34 -8.00
CA ASN A 35 9.66 -5.79 -6.77
C ASN A 35 9.49 -6.74 -5.56
N THR A 36 9.73 -8.03 -5.75
CA THR A 36 9.75 -9.03 -4.67
C THR A 36 11.17 -9.22 -4.15
N SER A 37 11.32 -9.60 -2.89
CA SER A 37 12.64 -9.99 -2.38
C SER A 37 13.15 -11.22 -3.14
N PRO A 38 14.45 -11.27 -3.51
CA PRO A 38 15.07 -12.46 -4.07
C PRO A 38 15.25 -13.59 -3.03
N VAL A 39 15.16 -13.26 -1.73
CA VAL A 39 15.34 -14.21 -0.62
C VAL A 39 13.99 -14.54 0.01
N ALA A 40 13.69 -15.84 0.10
CA ALA A 40 12.49 -16.31 0.78
C ALA A 40 12.67 -16.25 2.31
N PRO A 41 11.63 -15.91 3.09
CA PRO A 41 11.69 -15.95 4.54
C PRO A 41 11.77 -17.38 5.06
N ASP A 42 12.82 -17.69 5.83
CA ASP A 42 13.11 -19.04 6.34
C ASP A 42 12.14 -19.52 7.43
N PHE A 43 11.53 -18.59 8.17
CA PHE A 43 10.58 -18.90 9.23
C PHE A 43 9.20 -19.35 8.75
N ALA A 44 8.84 -19.07 7.49
CA ALA A 44 7.46 -19.20 7.03
C ALA A 44 7.00 -20.65 7.05
N ALA A 45 7.87 -21.60 6.71
CA ALA A 45 7.55 -23.03 6.71
C ALA A 45 7.22 -23.56 8.10
N GLU A 46 7.95 -23.12 9.13
CA GLU A 46 7.71 -23.52 10.52
C GLU A 46 6.35 -23.03 11.01
N VAL A 47 6.02 -21.75 10.77
CA VAL A 47 4.73 -21.18 11.16
C VAL A 47 3.56 -21.90 10.46
N LEU A 48 3.70 -22.18 9.17
CA LEU A 48 2.67 -22.87 8.39
C LEU A 48 2.51 -24.36 8.72
N ALA A 49 3.53 -25.00 9.31
CA ALA A 49 3.47 -26.37 9.79
C ALA A 49 2.77 -26.49 11.16
N GLY A 50 2.59 -25.37 11.87
CA GLY A 50 1.88 -25.31 13.15
C GLY A 50 0.37 -25.53 13.04
N ALA A 51 -0.29 -25.64 14.19
CA ALA A 51 -1.75 -25.66 14.24
C ALA A 51 -2.32 -24.29 13.81
N MET A 52 -3.40 -24.32 13.03
CA MET A 52 -4.14 -23.12 12.66
C MET A 52 -5.29 -22.91 13.65
N ASP A 53 -5.41 -21.68 14.16
CA ASP A 53 -6.54 -21.26 14.98
C ASP A 53 -7.21 -20.02 14.33
N PRO A 54 -8.45 -20.16 13.81
CA PRO A 54 -9.25 -21.38 13.80
C PRO A 54 -8.76 -22.41 12.75
N PRO A 55 -9.22 -23.67 12.81
CA PRO A 55 -8.91 -24.67 11.79
C PRO A 55 -9.29 -24.24 10.36
N LEU A 56 -8.67 -24.83 9.33
CA LEU A 56 -8.88 -24.42 7.93
C LEU A 56 -10.31 -24.59 7.39
N ASN A 57 -11.13 -25.42 8.05
CA ASN A 57 -12.54 -25.61 7.72
C ASN A 57 -13.45 -24.57 8.40
N GLU A 58 -12.88 -23.55 9.04
CA GLU A 58 -13.57 -22.47 9.71
C GLU A 58 -13.06 -21.10 9.20
N TYR A 59 -13.93 -20.09 9.29
CA TYR A 59 -13.54 -18.72 8.96
C TYR A 59 -12.77 -18.08 10.12
N PRO A 60 -11.73 -17.26 9.85
CA PRO A 60 -11.09 -16.48 10.89
C PRO A 60 -12.08 -15.50 11.51
N ASP A 61 -11.81 -15.07 12.74
CA ASP A 61 -12.54 -13.96 13.34
C ASP A 61 -12.44 -12.73 12.44
N SER A 62 -13.59 -12.12 12.14
CA SER A 62 -13.73 -10.93 11.31
C SER A 62 -12.91 -9.73 11.80
N SER A 63 -12.57 -9.69 13.09
CA SER A 63 -11.74 -8.64 13.69
C SER A 63 -10.25 -8.77 13.35
N TYR A 64 -9.80 -9.99 13.00
CA TYR A 64 -8.39 -10.34 12.85
C TYR A 64 -7.52 -9.87 14.03
N ALA A 65 -8.04 -9.96 15.26
CA ALA A 65 -7.44 -9.36 16.46
C ALA A 65 -5.92 -9.53 16.57
N GLU A 66 -5.40 -10.75 16.43
CA GLU A 66 -3.95 -10.99 16.55
C GLU A 66 -3.12 -10.28 15.47
N LEU A 67 -3.61 -10.22 14.22
CA LEU A 67 -2.95 -9.53 13.13
C LEU A 67 -3.02 -8.01 13.33
N THR A 68 -4.19 -7.51 13.72
CA THR A 68 -4.43 -6.10 14.02
C THR A 68 -3.52 -5.61 15.16
N GLU A 69 -3.43 -6.37 16.25
CA GLU A 69 -2.54 -6.09 17.38
C GLU A 69 -1.07 -6.11 16.98
N ALA A 70 -0.65 -7.10 16.18
CA ALA A 70 0.73 -7.19 15.72
C ALA A 70 1.10 -6.02 14.80
N ALA A 71 0.20 -5.61 13.90
CA ALA A 71 0.40 -4.44 13.04
C ALA A 71 0.47 -3.14 13.85
N ALA A 72 -0.45 -2.98 14.82
CA ALA A 72 -0.47 -1.83 15.73
C ALA A 72 0.82 -1.70 16.54
N ALA A 73 1.29 -2.82 17.10
CA ALA A 73 2.55 -2.87 17.85
C ALA A 73 3.76 -2.56 16.96
N TYR A 74 3.77 -3.05 15.71
CA TYR A 74 4.85 -2.80 14.75
C TYR A 74 5.01 -1.31 14.41
N VAL A 75 3.91 -0.58 14.22
CA VAL A 75 3.93 0.86 13.87
C VAL A 75 3.74 1.80 15.06
N GLY A 76 3.53 1.27 16.28
CA GLY A 76 3.44 2.05 17.51
C GLY A 76 2.13 2.85 17.68
N VAL A 77 0.99 2.27 17.32
CA VAL A 77 -0.35 2.89 17.43
C VAL A 77 -1.33 2.02 18.22
N ASP A 78 -2.51 2.56 18.52
CA ASP A 78 -3.59 1.79 19.13
C ASP A 78 -4.21 0.79 18.11
N PRO A 79 -4.60 -0.43 18.49
CA PRO A 79 -5.24 -1.38 17.57
C PRO A 79 -6.49 -0.83 16.86
N SER A 80 -7.22 0.10 17.47
CA SER A 80 -8.36 0.77 16.83
C SER A 80 -7.98 1.81 15.77
N GLU A 81 -6.69 2.08 15.60
CA GLU A 81 -6.10 2.90 14.52
C GLU A 81 -5.63 2.03 13.33
N ILE A 82 -5.95 0.73 13.31
CA ILE A 82 -5.56 -0.22 12.25
C ILE A 82 -6.79 -0.79 11.53
N VAL A 83 -6.67 -0.93 10.21
CA VAL A 83 -7.54 -1.79 9.39
C VAL A 83 -6.66 -2.75 8.60
N VAL A 84 -7.04 -4.02 8.51
CA VAL A 84 -6.30 -5.04 7.74
C VAL A 84 -6.99 -5.35 6.42
N GLY A 85 -6.23 -5.76 5.40
CA GLY A 85 -6.78 -6.18 4.12
C GLY A 85 -5.94 -7.23 3.39
N ALA A 86 -6.55 -7.85 2.38
CA ALA A 86 -5.95 -8.82 1.45
C ALA A 86 -4.90 -8.17 0.54
N GLY A 87 -3.77 -7.76 1.15
CA GLY A 87 -2.75 -6.93 0.55
C GLY A 87 -3.05 -5.43 0.70
N ALA A 88 -2.07 -4.59 0.39
CA ALA A 88 -2.27 -3.14 0.37
C ALA A 88 -3.36 -2.73 -0.65
N ASP A 89 -3.53 -3.49 -1.75
CA ASP A 89 -4.53 -3.21 -2.78
C ASP A 89 -5.97 -3.25 -2.22
N GLU A 90 -6.31 -4.14 -1.28
CA GLU A 90 -7.63 -4.13 -0.66
C GLU A 90 -7.82 -2.90 0.25
N VAL A 91 -6.76 -2.44 0.92
CA VAL A 91 -6.79 -1.21 1.72
C VAL A 91 -6.95 0.03 0.84
N LEU A 92 -6.26 0.07 -0.30
CA LEU A 92 -6.45 1.09 -1.33
C LEU A 92 -7.89 1.10 -1.87
N ASP A 93 -8.45 -0.07 -2.15
CA ASP A 93 -9.84 -0.21 -2.59
C ASP A 93 -10.84 0.24 -1.52
N MET A 94 -10.61 -0.10 -0.24
CA MET A 94 -11.40 0.43 0.88
C MET A 94 -11.35 1.96 0.94
N CYS A 95 -10.18 2.57 0.76
CA CYS A 95 -10.04 4.03 0.71
C CYS A 95 -10.85 4.63 -0.46
N ALA A 96 -10.75 4.05 -1.65
CA ALA A 96 -11.53 4.50 -2.80
C ALA A 96 -13.05 4.37 -2.54
N LYS A 97 -13.51 3.25 -1.97
CA LYS A 97 -14.92 3.05 -1.63
C LYS A 97 -15.45 4.03 -0.58
N ALA A 98 -14.64 4.32 0.44
CA ALA A 98 -15.04 5.15 1.58
C ALA A 98 -14.98 6.66 1.29
N PHE A 99 -14.09 7.10 0.38
CA PHE A 99 -13.73 8.50 0.24
C PHE A 99 -13.89 9.07 -1.18
N LEU A 100 -14.10 8.23 -2.22
CA LEU A 100 -14.34 8.69 -3.58
C LEU A 100 -15.79 8.43 -4.02
N PRO A 101 -16.71 9.41 -3.84
CA PRO A 101 -18.04 9.33 -4.41
C PRO A 101 -18.00 9.50 -5.94
N ALA A 102 -18.97 8.91 -6.63
CA ALA A 102 -19.09 9.07 -8.09
C ALA A 102 -19.26 10.55 -8.47
N GLY A 103 -18.59 10.98 -9.54
CA GLY A 103 -18.56 12.37 -9.99
C GLY A 103 -17.57 13.28 -9.25
N SER A 104 -16.89 12.79 -8.20
CA SER A 104 -15.78 13.51 -7.57
C SER A 104 -14.46 13.37 -8.36
N ALA A 105 -13.39 13.95 -7.84
CA ALA A 105 -12.05 13.84 -8.40
C ALA A 105 -11.03 13.30 -7.38
N ALA A 106 -10.07 12.52 -7.87
CA ALA A 106 -8.88 12.14 -7.12
C ALA A 106 -7.64 12.76 -7.77
N LEU A 107 -6.81 13.43 -6.98
CA LEU A 107 -5.51 13.92 -7.44
C LEU A 107 -4.49 12.78 -7.47
N LEU A 108 -3.69 12.78 -8.53
CA LEU A 108 -2.75 11.71 -8.80
C LEU A 108 -1.43 12.26 -9.38
N PRO A 109 -0.33 12.31 -8.59
CA PRO A 109 0.98 12.64 -9.13
C PRO A 109 1.44 11.54 -10.10
N THR A 110 1.74 11.88 -11.36
CA THR A 110 2.10 10.90 -12.41
C THR A 110 3.51 11.14 -12.94
N PRO A 111 4.32 10.08 -13.18
CA PRO A 111 3.99 8.66 -13.05
C PRO A 111 3.99 8.15 -11.60
N THR A 112 3.06 7.24 -11.29
CA THR A 112 2.98 6.53 -10.02
C THR A 112 2.33 5.14 -10.20
N TYR A 113 2.04 4.43 -9.11
CA TYR A 113 1.43 3.11 -9.14
C TYR A 113 0.07 3.13 -9.84
N ALA A 114 -0.11 2.25 -10.83
CA ALA A 114 -1.22 2.32 -11.76
C ALA A 114 -2.59 2.07 -11.10
N MET A 115 -2.63 1.31 -9.99
CA MET A 115 -3.88 0.93 -9.35
C MET A 115 -4.66 2.12 -8.79
N TYR A 116 -4.00 3.22 -8.40
CA TYR A 116 -4.69 4.42 -7.93
C TYR A 116 -5.67 4.95 -8.97
N GLY A 117 -5.23 5.09 -10.23
CA GLY A 117 -6.08 5.54 -11.33
C GLY A 117 -7.18 4.54 -11.70
N VAL A 118 -6.89 3.23 -11.59
CA VAL A 118 -7.87 2.16 -11.81
C VAL A 118 -8.99 2.23 -10.76
N LEU A 119 -8.63 2.29 -9.47
CA LEU A 119 -9.57 2.36 -8.36
C LEU A 119 -10.41 3.64 -8.44
N THR A 120 -9.79 4.80 -8.69
CA THR A 120 -10.52 6.06 -8.91
C THR A 120 -11.57 5.92 -10.03
N SER A 121 -11.18 5.34 -11.17
CA SER A 121 -12.08 5.15 -12.30
C SER A 121 -13.23 4.17 -11.99
N GLN A 122 -12.96 3.10 -11.23
CA GLN A 122 -13.98 2.13 -10.79
C GLN A 122 -15.05 2.76 -9.88
N ARG A 123 -14.72 3.86 -9.18
CA ARG A 123 -15.67 4.64 -8.38
C ARG A 123 -16.53 5.60 -9.22
N GLY A 124 -16.29 5.71 -10.52
CA GLY A 124 -16.90 6.74 -11.37
C GLY A 124 -16.41 8.15 -11.02
N ALA A 125 -15.20 8.26 -10.44
CA ALA A 125 -14.54 9.52 -10.14
C ALA A 125 -13.52 9.87 -11.24
N THR A 126 -13.20 11.16 -11.37
CA THR A 126 -12.23 11.67 -12.34
C THR A 126 -10.81 11.55 -11.79
N VAL A 127 -9.88 11.08 -12.62
CA VAL A 127 -8.44 11.11 -12.31
C VAL A 127 -7.89 12.48 -12.73
N GLU A 128 -7.53 13.30 -11.75
CA GLU A 128 -6.84 14.57 -11.97
C GLU A 128 -5.34 14.37 -11.84
N ALA A 129 -4.70 14.08 -12.97
CA ALA A 129 -3.27 13.85 -13.02
C ALA A 129 -2.48 15.16 -12.85
N VAL A 130 -1.58 15.20 -11.87
CA VAL A 130 -0.55 16.23 -11.74
C VAL A 130 0.76 15.62 -12.19
N ARG A 131 1.45 16.26 -13.14
CA ARG A 131 2.72 15.72 -13.62
C ARG A 131 3.78 15.91 -12.54
N ARG A 132 4.52 14.85 -12.24
CA ARG A 132 5.78 14.94 -11.48
C ARG A 132 6.80 15.76 -12.26
N LEU A 133 7.79 16.26 -11.54
CA LEU A 133 8.91 17.00 -12.12
C LEU A 133 9.74 16.12 -13.08
N GLY A 134 10.66 16.75 -13.80
CA GLY A 134 11.44 16.07 -14.83
C GLY A 134 12.44 15.02 -14.28
N PRO A 135 13.07 14.23 -15.15
CA PRO A 135 14.16 13.32 -14.77
C PRO A 135 15.32 14.04 -14.06
N ASP A 136 15.61 15.28 -14.46
CA ASP A 136 16.64 16.14 -13.85
C ASP A 136 16.37 16.42 -12.37
N GLU A 137 15.10 16.40 -11.98
CA GLU A 137 14.60 16.57 -10.62
C GLU A 137 14.16 15.23 -10.01
N ARG A 138 14.63 14.12 -10.59
CA ARG A 138 14.38 12.74 -10.15
C ARG A 138 12.90 12.40 -10.00
N TYR A 139 12.05 13.01 -10.81
CA TYR A 139 10.59 12.84 -10.75
C TYR A 139 9.97 13.14 -9.38
N ALA A 140 10.53 14.11 -8.64
CA ALA A 140 9.94 14.62 -7.41
C ALA A 140 8.51 15.15 -7.63
N LEU A 141 7.73 15.29 -6.55
CA LEU A 141 6.41 15.90 -6.60
C LEU A 141 6.52 17.36 -7.04
N ASP A 142 5.62 17.78 -7.94
CA ASP A 142 5.33 19.20 -8.15
C ASP A 142 4.36 19.66 -7.06
N VAL A 143 4.93 20.03 -5.91
CA VAL A 143 4.18 20.34 -4.69
C VAL A 143 3.25 21.53 -4.88
N ASP A 144 3.70 22.57 -5.58
CA ASP A 144 2.90 23.77 -5.82
C ASP A 144 1.70 23.46 -6.72
N ALA A 145 1.93 22.69 -7.79
CA ALA A 145 0.87 22.25 -8.68
C ALA A 145 -0.15 21.30 -8.02
N LEU A 146 0.29 20.51 -7.03
CA LEU A 146 -0.61 19.70 -6.20
C LEU A 146 -1.46 20.58 -5.29
N ILE A 147 -0.81 21.49 -4.55
CA ILE A 147 -1.48 22.38 -3.59
C ILE A 147 -2.57 23.22 -4.26
N GLU A 148 -2.29 23.75 -5.45
CA GLU A 148 -3.26 24.54 -6.22
C GLU A 148 -4.56 23.78 -6.52
N ARG A 149 -4.48 22.46 -6.69
CA ARG A 149 -5.61 21.61 -7.08
C ARG A 149 -6.32 20.92 -5.91
N LEU A 150 -5.72 20.91 -4.71
CA LEU A 150 -6.30 20.30 -3.50
C LEU A 150 -7.77 20.68 -3.25
N PRO A 151 -8.21 21.94 -3.39
CA PRO A 151 -9.59 22.33 -3.08
C PRO A 151 -10.66 21.62 -3.95
N GLY A 152 -10.30 21.11 -5.12
CA GLY A 152 -11.23 20.42 -6.04
C GLY A 152 -11.30 18.91 -5.84
N ALA A 153 -10.43 18.34 -5.01
CA ALA A 153 -10.27 16.90 -4.88
C ALA A 153 -11.04 16.35 -3.67
N ALA A 154 -11.60 15.16 -3.82
CA ALA A 154 -12.12 14.39 -2.68
C ALA A 154 -11.02 13.54 -2.02
N LEU A 155 -10.00 13.16 -2.81
CA LEU A 155 -8.88 12.34 -2.34
C LEU A 155 -7.59 12.71 -3.08
N LEU A 156 -6.46 12.62 -2.41
CA LEU A 156 -5.12 12.65 -3.01
C LEU A 156 -4.42 11.32 -2.75
N TRP A 157 -3.95 10.67 -3.82
CA TRP A 157 -3.07 9.51 -3.73
C TRP A 157 -1.60 9.96 -3.71
N LEU A 158 -0.83 9.52 -2.73
CA LEU A 158 0.62 9.66 -2.65
C LEU A 158 1.27 8.30 -2.47
N CYS A 159 2.49 8.14 -3.00
CA CYS A 159 3.28 6.91 -2.87
C CYS A 159 4.68 7.31 -2.42
N ALA A 160 5.10 6.85 -1.25
CA ALA A 160 6.29 7.32 -0.56
C ALA A 160 7.03 6.16 0.13
N PRO A 161 8.16 5.69 -0.41
CA PRO A 161 8.76 6.03 -1.71
C PRO A 161 7.88 5.67 -2.93
N ASN A 162 7.99 6.45 -4.00
CA ASN A 162 7.16 6.31 -5.20
C ASN A 162 7.56 5.10 -6.06
N ASN A 163 6.58 4.28 -6.42
CA ASN A 163 6.66 3.36 -7.55
C ASN A 163 6.06 4.03 -8.79
N PRO A 164 6.75 4.17 -9.94
CA PRO A 164 7.95 3.44 -10.35
C PRO A 164 9.29 4.20 -10.24
N THR A 165 9.28 5.45 -9.78
CA THR A 165 10.47 6.33 -9.91
C THR A 165 11.50 6.14 -8.80
N GLY A 166 11.14 5.53 -7.68
CA GLY A 166 11.95 5.43 -6.47
C GLY A 166 12.08 6.74 -5.69
N ALA A 167 11.34 7.80 -6.05
CA ALA A 167 11.42 9.09 -5.36
C ALA A 167 10.98 8.95 -3.89
N PRO A 168 11.78 9.38 -2.89
CA PRO A 168 11.53 9.05 -1.49
C PRO A 168 10.37 9.82 -0.82
N GLU A 169 10.02 11.00 -1.32
CA GLU A 169 9.03 11.92 -0.73
C GLU A 169 9.30 12.25 0.76
N PRO A 170 10.24 13.16 1.05
CA PRO A 170 10.59 13.49 2.44
C PRO A 170 9.40 13.96 3.27
N LEU A 171 9.41 13.68 4.57
CA LEU A 171 8.27 13.98 5.45
C LEU A 171 7.91 15.47 5.47
N VAL A 172 8.90 16.36 5.41
CA VAL A 172 8.70 17.82 5.28
C VAL A 172 7.89 18.20 4.04
N THR A 173 8.03 17.46 2.94
CA THR A 173 7.26 17.67 1.71
C THR A 173 5.83 17.22 1.89
N ILE A 174 5.63 16.06 2.51
CA ILE A 174 4.32 15.49 2.84
C ILE A 174 3.56 16.42 3.80
N GLU A 175 4.22 16.92 4.86
CA GLU A 175 3.63 17.85 5.82
C GLU A 175 3.18 19.16 5.19
N ARG A 176 3.94 19.68 4.21
CA ARG A 176 3.56 20.88 3.46
C ARG A 176 2.26 20.68 2.68
N ILE A 177 2.08 19.50 2.07
CA ILE A 177 0.85 19.13 1.35
C ILE A 177 -0.31 18.97 2.34
N LEU A 178 -0.09 18.25 3.44
CA LEU A 178 -1.10 18.04 4.50
C LEU A 178 -1.58 19.36 5.11
N SER A 179 -0.64 20.26 5.43
CA SER A 179 -0.94 21.61 5.93
C SER A 179 -1.79 22.41 4.95
N ALA A 180 -1.45 22.36 3.66
CA ALA A 180 -2.21 23.05 2.63
C ALA A 180 -3.62 22.46 2.44
N ALA A 181 -3.77 21.14 2.52
CA ALA A 181 -5.05 20.46 2.46
C ALA A 181 -5.97 20.86 3.63
N ALA A 182 -5.42 20.90 4.84
CA ALA A 182 -6.14 21.32 6.04
C ALA A 182 -6.56 22.81 6.02
N ALA A 183 -5.84 23.64 5.26
CA ALA A 183 -6.14 25.06 5.08
C ALA A 183 -7.15 25.34 3.96
N THR A 184 -7.67 24.31 3.27
CA THR A 184 -8.73 24.49 2.28
C THR A 184 -9.99 25.05 2.95
N GLY A 185 -10.63 26.05 2.35
CA GLY A 185 -11.84 26.68 2.91
C GLY A 185 -13.11 25.81 2.89
N GLY A 186 -12.96 24.51 2.59
CA GLY A 186 -14.03 23.51 2.49
C GLY A 186 -13.62 22.21 3.20
N PRO A 187 -14.37 21.11 3.01
CA PRO A 187 -13.95 19.80 3.52
C PRO A 187 -12.59 19.41 2.92
N PRO A 188 -11.57 19.10 3.74
CA PRO A 188 -10.27 18.73 3.23
C PRO A 188 -10.36 17.41 2.43
N PRO A 189 -9.55 17.24 1.36
CA PRO A 189 -9.43 15.94 0.71
C PRO A 189 -8.84 14.92 1.68
N VAL A 190 -9.26 13.67 1.55
CA VAL A 190 -8.57 12.56 2.22
C VAL A 190 -7.23 12.33 1.55
N ILE A 191 -6.15 12.30 2.32
CA ILE A 191 -4.81 12.04 1.81
C ILE A 191 -4.46 10.60 2.13
N VAL A 192 -4.24 9.79 1.09
CA VAL A 192 -3.81 8.40 1.23
C VAL A 192 -2.36 8.29 0.81
N ILE A 193 -1.50 7.90 1.75
CA ILE A 193 -0.07 7.71 1.54
C ILE A 193 0.24 6.22 1.53
N ASP A 194 0.57 5.69 0.36
CA ASP A 194 1.06 4.33 0.20
C ASP A 194 2.55 4.27 0.56
N GLU A 195 2.83 3.66 1.70
CA GLU A 195 4.15 3.43 2.28
C GLU A 195 4.58 1.96 2.09
N ALA A 196 4.22 1.31 0.96
CA ALA A 196 4.60 -0.07 0.67
C ALA A 196 6.12 -0.35 0.67
N TYR A 197 6.95 0.69 0.56
CA TYR A 197 8.42 0.60 0.57
C TYR A 197 9.04 1.36 1.75
N ALA A 198 8.28 1.72 2.78
CA ALA A 198 8.77 2.58 3.84
C ALA A 198 9.85 1.96 4.71
N GLU A 199 9.99 0.63 4.78
CA GLU A 199 11.12 -0.01 5.47
C GLU A 199 12.47 0.16 4.73
N PHE A 200 12.43 0.56 3.45
CA PHE A 200 13.61 0.96 2.66
C PHE A 200 13.90 2.47 2.77
N TRP A 201 13.11 3.19 3.58
CA TRP A 201 13.26 4.61 3.88
C TRP A 201 13.31 4.82 5.39
N HIS A 202 13.74 6.00 5.83
CA HIS A 202 13.94 6.28 7.26
C HIS A 202 12.84 7.16 7.88
N GLU A 203 11.92 7.66 7.07
CA GLU A 203 10.80 8.48 7.53
C GLU A 203 9.47 7.78 7.27
N THR A 204 8.47 8.13 8.08
CA THR A 204 7.09 7.68 7.91
C THR A 204 6.11 8.77 8.28
N ALA A 205 4.99 8.82 7.57
CA ALA A 205 3.84 9.68 7.84
C ALA A 205 2.93 9.17 8.96
N VAL A 206 3.12 7.95 9.50
CA VAL A 206 2.28 7.41 10.57
C VAL A 206 2.12 8.41 11.73
N PRO A 207 3.17 9.03 12.30
CA PRO A 207 3.00 9.98 13.40
C PRO A 207 2.08 11.17 13.07
N LEU A 208 2.00 11.58 11.81
CA LEU A 208 1.24 12.76 11.37
C LEU A 208 -0.29 12.57 11.47
N ARG A 209 -0.80 11.33 11.57
CA ARG A 209 -2.26 11.09 11.58
C ARG A 209 -3.01 11.78 12.72
N VAL A 210 -2.34 12.07 13.84
CA VAL A 210 -2.97 12.80 14.97
C VAL A 210 -3.09 14.30 14.71
N SER A 211 -2.29 14.84 13.79
CA SER A 211 -2.36 16.25 13.37
C SER A 211 -3.26 16.42 12.15
N TYR A 212 -3.41 15.38 11.33
CA TYR A 212 -4.20 15.41 10.10
C TYR A 212 -5.17 14.22 10.08
N LEU A 213 -6.42 14.46 10.49
CA LEU A 213 -7.41 13.39 10.71
C LEU A 213 -7.88 12.71 9.42
N ASP A 214 -7.71 13.39 8.28
CA ASP A 214 -8.03 12.90 6.94
C ASP A 214 -6.84 12.18 6.27
N LEU A 215 -5.83 11.77 7.06
CA LEU A 215 -4.69 10.97 6.59
C LEU A 215 -4.94 9.47 6.80
N VAL A 216 -4.69 8.69 5.75
CA VAL A 216 -4.56 7.23 5.81
C VAL A 216 -3.18 6.84 5.30
N VAL A 217 -2.42 6.09 6.10
CA VAL A 217 -1.12 5.53 5.71
C VAL A 217 -1.28 4.04 5.43
N ILE A 218 -0.78 3.53 4.31
CA ILE A 218 -0.93 2.13 3.90
C ILE A 218 0.42 1.43 3.94
N ARG A 219 0.43 0.20 4.46
CA ARG A 219 1.62 -0.67 4.58
C ARG A 219 1.34 -2.06 4.02
N THR A 220 2.40 -2.80 3.70
CA THR A 220 2.29 -4.18 3.21
C THR A 220 3.40 -5.08 3.71
N LEU A 221 3.10 -6.38 3.85
CA LEU A 221 4.10 -7.40 4.09
C LEU A 221 4.72 -7.95 2.79
N SER A 222 4.28 -7.45 1.63
CA SER A 222 4.71 -7.98 0.32
C SER A 222 6.16 -7.65 -0.03
N LYS A 223 6.71 -6.58 0.56
CA LYS A 223 8.00 -5.99 0.16
C LYS A 223 9.09 -6.34 1.17
N ALA A 224 9.27 -5.52 2.20
CA ALA A 224 10.35 -5.71 3.17
C ALA A 224 10.27 -7.04 3.94
N PHE A 225 9.06 -7.53 4.23
CA PHE A 225 8.87 -8.84 4.86
C PHE A 225 9.01 -10.03 3.90
N ALA A 226 9.22 -9.82 2.60
CA ALA A 226 9.36 -10.88 1.59
C ALA A 226 8.15 -11.84 1.51
N LEU A 227 6.94 -11.38 1.81
CA LEU A 227 5.71 -12.19 1.83
C LEU A 227 4.66 -11.72 0.82
N PRO A 228 4.98 -11.56 -0.48
CA PRO A 228 3.98 -11.12 -1.47
C PRO A 228 2.85 -12.12 -1.66
N GLY A 229 3.10 -13.43 -1.44
CA GLY A 229 2.15 -14.52 -1.69
C GLY A 229 1.04 -14.67 -0.65
N ILE A 230 1.22 -14.15 0.57
CA ILE A 230 0.19 -14.25 1.63
C ILE A 230 -0.88 -13.18 1.49
N ARG A 231 -0.65 -12.15 0.65
CA ARG A 231 -1.59 -11.05 0.41
C ARG A 231 -2.07 -10.41 1.72
N VAL A 232 -1.16 -9.82 2.49
CA VAL A 232 -1.53 -9.06 3.70
C VAL A 232 -0.95 -7.64 3.65
N GLY A 233 -1.81 -6.67 3.95
CA GLY A 233 -1.47 -5.27 4.17
C GLY A 233 -2.40 -4.66 5.20
N TYR A 234 -2.11 -3.43 5.61
CA TYR A 234 -2.90 -2.72 6.60
C TYR A 234 -2.87 -1.21 6.36
N GLY A 235 -3.91 -0.53 6.81
CA GLY A 235 -4.03 0.92 6.86
C GLY A 235 -3.91 1.42 8.30
N VAL A 236 -3.32 2.60 8.46
CA VAL A 236 -3.15 3.31 9.72
C VAL A 236 -3.82 4.67 9.60
N ALA A 237 -4.78 4.96 10.48
CA ALA A 237 -5.47 6.24 10.54
C ALA A 237 -6.11 6.43 11.92
N VAL A 238 -6.58 7.63 12.23
CA VAL A 238 -7.35 7.83 13.47
C VAL A 238 -8.63 6.99 13.46
N ARG A 239 -9.09 6.58 14.65
CA ARG A 239 -10.26 5.68 14.82
C ARG A 239 -11.49 6.06 13.97
N PRO A 240 -11.96 7.33 13.92
CA PRO A 240 -13.12 7.67 13.08
C PRO A 240 -12.92 7.38 11.58
N THR A 241 -11.68 7.46 11.10
CA THR A 241 -11.32 7.15 9.72
C THR A 241 -11.26 5.64 9.49
N ILE A 242 -10.72 4.88 10.45
CA ILE A 242 -10.76 3.41 10.43
C ILE A 242 -12.20 2.89 10.43
N GLU A 243 -13.08 3.45 11.26
CA GLU A 243 -14.51 3.07 11.28
C GLU A 243 -15.21 3.29 9.93
N ARG A 244 -14.77 4.26 9.11
CA ARG A 244 -15.29 4.46 7.75
C ARG A 244 -14.77 3.39 6.79
N LEU A 245 -13.51 2.98 6.92
CA LEU A 245 -12.91 1.91 6.12
C LEU A 245 -13.53 0.54 6.45
N GLU A 246 -13.74 0.24 7.73
CA GLU A 246 -14.36 -1.01 8.19
C GLU A 246 -15.77 -1.23 7.62
N ARG A 247 -16.55 -0.16 7.38
CA ARG A 247 -17.90 -0.26 6.77
C ARG A 247 -17.89 -0.82 5.35
N VAL A 248 -16.77 -0.73 4.65
CA VAL A 248 -16.63 -1.19 3.26
C VAL A 248 -15.67 -2.37 3.12
N ARG A 249 -15.11 -2.86 4.23
CA ARG A 249 -14.23 -4.02 4.26
C ARG A 249 -15.02 -5.30 3.95
N PRO A 250 -14.57 -6.13 2.99
CA PRO A 250 -15.20 -7.42 2.76
C PRO A 250 -15.03 -8.35 3.98
N PRO A 251 -16.04 -9.17 4.32
CA PRO A 251 -15.90 -10.14 5.40
C PRO A 251 -14.93 -11.25 4.98
N GLY A 252 -14.00 -11.62 5.87
CA GLY A 252 -13.15 -12.81 5.69
C GLY A 252 -12.16 -12.73 4.53
N SER A 253 -11.71 -11.53 4.13
CA SER A 253 -10.85 -11.35 2.95
C SER A 253 -9.44 -11.93 3.09
N ILE A 254 -8.94 -12.07 4.32
CA ILE A 254 -7.63 -12.67 4.62
C ILE A 254 -7.85 -14.10 5.14
N SER A 255 -7.17 -15.08 4.53
CA SER A 255 -7.22 -16.48 4.98
C SER A 255 -6.51 -16.69 6.32
N THR A 256 -6.93 -17.69 7.11
CA THR A 256 -6.29 -18.01 8.39
C THR A 256 -4.77 -18.19 8.28
N PRO A 257 -4.22 -19.00 7.33
CA PRO A 257 -2.77 -19.12 7.20
C PRO A 257 -2.05 -17.80 6.92
N SER A 258 -2.69 -16.91 6.14
CA SER A 258 -2.13 -15.60 5.81
C SER A 258 -2.14 -14.68 7.03
N ALA A 259 -3.22 -14.66 7.80
CA ALA A 259 -3.31 -13.87 9.02
C ALA A 259 -2.31 -14.36 10.09
N THR A 260 -2.22 -15.68 10.30
CA THR A 260 -1.26 -16.30 11.23
C THR A 260 0.19 -15.96 10.84
N LEU A 261 0.55 -16.16 9.57
CA LEU A 261 1.91 -15.89 9.10
C LEU A 261 2.25 -14.40 9.15
N ALA A 262 1.30 -13.53 8.81
CA ALA A 262 1.48 -12.08 8.90
C ALA A 262 1.67 -11.58 10.34
N ALA A 263 0.85 -12.07 11.29
CA ALA A 263 1.00 -11.72 12.71
C ALA A 263 2.37 -12.17 13.24
N ALA A 264 2.80 -13.39 12.88
CA ALA A 264 4.10 -13.90 13.26
C ALA A 264 5.27 -13.11 12.63
N ALA A 265 5.11 -12.59 11.41
CA ALA A 265 6.10 -11.74 10.76
C ALA A 265 6.22 -10.37 11.44
N LEU A 266 5.09 -9.71 11.72
CA LEU A 266 5.04 -8.38 12.35
C LEU A 266 5.61 -8.37 13.77
N ARG A 267 5.50 -9.49 14.50
CA ARG A 267 6.15 -9.68 15.82
C ARG A 267 7.68 -9.85 15.75
N ARG A 268 8.25 -9.97 14.55
CA ARG A 268 9.69 -10.06 14.26
C ARG A 268 10.12 -8.94 13.28
N PRO A 269 10.13 -7.68 13.75
CA PRO A 269 10.44 -6.52 12.92
C PRO A 269 11.87 -6.54 12.34
N ASP A 270 12.77 -7.30 12.95
CA ASP A 270 14.12 -7.60 12.47
C ASP A 270 14.12 -8.20 11.06
N LEU A 271 13.18 -9.09 10.72
CA LEU A 271 13.10 -9.71 9.39
C LEU A 271 12.99 -8.67 8.27
N ALA A 272 12.09 -7.69 8.44
CA ALA A 272 11.92 -6.61 7.47
C ALA A 272 13.15 -5.70 7.41
N ARG A 273 13.72 -5.37 8.58
CA ARG A 273 14.89 -4.49 8.69
C ARG A 273 16.12 -5.09 8.04
N GLU A 274 16.41 -6.36 8.30
CA GLU A 274 17.58 -7.07 7.77
C GLU A 274 17.46 -7.26 6.26
N ASN A 275 16.28 -7.65 5.77
CA ASN A 275 16.03 -7.77 4.33
C ASN A 275 16.15 -6.41 3.62
N ALA A 276 15.59 -5.33 4.19
CA ALA A 276 15.72 -3.99 3.63
C ALA A 276 17.17 -3.48 3.62
N ALA A 277 17.93 -3.74 4.70
CA ALA A 277 19.34 -3.38 4.81
C ALA A 277 20.19 -4.16 3.79
N GLY A 278 19.99 -5.47 3.67
CA GLY A 278 20.71 -6.32 2.71
C GLY A 278 20.49 -5.86 1.27
N LEU A 279 19.24 -5.61 0.87
CA LEU A 279 18.91 -5.12 -0.47
C LEU A 279 19.40 -3.70 -0.74
N SER A 280 19.49 -2.85 0.29
CA SER A 280 20.04 -1.51 0.13
C SER A 280 21.55 -1.53 -0.07
N ALA A 281 22.26 -2.44 0.60
CA ALA A 281 23.71 -2.63 0.44
C ALA A 281 24.10 -3.16 -0.96
N GLU A 282 23.23 -3.91 -1.63
CA GLU A 282 23.47 -4.37 -3.01
C GLU A 282 23.34 -3.25 -4.07
N ARG A 283 22.82 -2.07 -3.69
CA ARG A 283 22.66 -0.93 -4.61
C ARG A 283 23.86 0.02 -4.62
N GLU A 284 24.75 -0.08 -3.63
CA GLU A 284 26.00 0.70 -3.50
C GLU A 284 27.17 0.02 -4.23
#